data_AF-A0AAD5K668-F1
#
_entry.id   AF-A0AAD5K668-F1
#
_cell.length_a   1.000
_cell.length_b   1.000
_cell.length_c   1.000
_cell.angle_alpha   90.00
_cell.angle_beta   90.00
_cell.angle_gamma   90.00
#
_symmetry.space_group_name_H-M   'P 1'
#
loop_
_entity.id
_entity.type
_entity.pdbx_description
1 polymer ?
#
loop_
_entity_poly.entity_id
_entity_poly.type
_entity_poly.pdbx_seq_one_letter_code
_entity_poly.pdbx_strand_id
1 'polypeptide(L)'
;MPPYRDERVDSSDSKIIRWLKLDQFEPERAVSSYFVSSKTLFMIRIPLVLYSAIVMWADIIYSIQRNEIDHYFAYFTRFTFIGLHAYLVTTFCHHYRYLRCQPKHPASFLNQSSILNYLYVFLYHTIVTYNILTPTVYWALLSGVILNDEQATSVDWWVAVSLHGSTFLMMITEVIMSRMIIYKRMVVVVFCTVLTYMVLTFIIYASEKWWVYSFLDWSQGASCSIWYIAVAVSVILCFFLQLGIHALREKIGAKCHVVDDDETIMPTPSEEEKAYGIDKLKGSDDDSHLGQSPHPHQDEKRYYSQTLVESSLASHITLGASSTDHLAV
;
A
#
# COMPACT_ATOMS: atom_id res chain seq x y z
N MET A 1 25.44 4.25 -7.34
CA MET A 1 24.39 5.23 -6.92
C MET A 1 24.69 5.65 -5.48
N PRO A 2 24.33 6.85 -4.99
CA PRO A 2 24.51 7.15 -3.57
C PRO A 2 23.72 6.14 -2.70
N PRO A 3 24.25 5.75 -1.53
CA PRO A 3 23.59 4.79 -0.65
C PRO A 3 22.22 5.33 -0.20
N TYR A 4 21.26 4.42 -0.05
CA TYR A 4 19.94 4.75 0.50
C TYR A 4 20.09 5.29 1.92
N ARG A 5 19.35 6.36 2.25
CA ARG A 5 19.38 6.97 3.58
C ARG A 5 18.46 6.23 4.55
N ASP A 6 17.34 5.69 4.03
CA ASP A 6 16.34 4.94 4.79
C ASP A 6 15.95 5.63 6.12
N GLU A 7 15.78 6.95 6.05
CA GLU A 7 15.35 7.79 7.17
C GLU A 7 13.96 7.36 7.65
N ARG A 8 13.77 7.30 8.96
CA ARG A 8 12.49 6.94 9.58
C ARG A 8 11.62 8.16 9.82
N VAL A 9 10.31 7.95 9.83
CA VAL A 9 9.37 8.94 10.37
C VAL A 9 9.60 9.15 11.86
N ASP A 10 9.15 10.29 12.38
CA ASP A 10 9.26 10.60 13.81
C ASP A 10 8.59 9.53 14.69
N SER A 11 9.27 9.18 15.78
CA SER A 11 8.79 8.18 16.73
C SER A 11 7.50 8.63 17.42
N SER A 12 6.58 7.69 17.66
CA SER A 12 5.33 8.00 18.34
C SER A 12 5.44 7.83 19.85
N ASP A 13 4.83 8.74 20.62
CA ASP A 13 4.66 8.57 22.07
C ASP A 13 3.71 7.41 22.40
N SER A 14 2.78 7.09 21.48
CA SER A 14 1.78 6.05 21.67
C SER A 14 2.39 4.65 21.72
N LYS A 15 2.15 3.94 22.83
CA LYS A 15 2.65 2.56 23.04
C LYS A 15 2.11 1.58 22.00
N ILE A 16 0.86 1.75 21.56
CA ILE A 16 0.26 0.85 20.55
C ILE A 16 0.88 1.05 19.16
N ILE A 17 1.17 2.29 18.78
CA ILE A 17 1.83 2.63 17.51
C ILE A 17 3.24 2.04 17.46
N ARG A 18 4.02 2.22 18.54
CA ARG A 18 5.34 1.60 18.71
C ARG A 18 5.28 0.08 18.72
N TRP A 19 4.28 -0.51 19.39
CA TRP A 19 4.10 -1.95 19.41
C TRP A 19 3.83 -2.49 18.00
N LEU A 20 2.96 -1.84 17.24
CA LEU A 20 2.66 -2.17 15.85
C LEU A 20 3.81 -1.87 14.88
N LYS A 21 4.83 -1.11 15.31
CA LYS A 21 5.95 -0.61 14.49
C LYS A 21 5.52 0.32 13.36
N LEU A 22 4.39 1.02 13.51
CA LEU A 22 3.90 1.97 12.51
C LEU A 22 4.83 3.19 12.39
N ASP A 23 5.57 3.53 13.44
CA ASP A 23 6.59 4.59 13.46
C ASP A 23 7.98 4.14 13.01
N GLN A 24 8.15 2.86 12.63
CA GLN A 24 9.39 2.35 12.05
C GLN A 24 9.40 2.46 10.51
N PHE A 25 8.44 3.17 9.94
CA PHE A 25 8.31 3.36 8.50
C PHE A 25 9.51 4.15 7.95
N GLU A 26 10.17 3.56 6.96
CA GLU A 26 11.29 4.13 6.20
C GLU A 26 10.78 4.52 4.81
N PRO A 27 10.38 5.78 4.57
CA PRO A 27 9.61 6.13 3.37
C PRO A 27 10.35 5.96 2.05
N GLU A 28 11.68 6.00 2.06
CA GLU A 28 12.47 5.76 0.85
C GLU A 28 12.22 4.36 0.28
N ARG A 29 11.88 3.37 1.13
CA ARG A 29 11.54 2.01 0.69
C ARG A 29 10.27 1.92 -0.16
N ALA A 30 9.33 2.84 0.02
CA ALA A 30 8.12 2.92 -0.80
C ALA A 30 8.40 3.35 -2.25
N VAL A 31 9.50 4.07 -2.48
CA VAL A 31 9.79 4.75 -3.76
C VAL A 31 11.10 4.30 -4.41
N SER A 32 11.68 3.20 -3.91
CA SER A 32 12.93 2.62 -4.39
C SER A 32 12.82 1.10 -4.55
N SER A 33 13.81 0.50 -5.21
CA SER A 33 13.85 -0.92 -5.57
C SER A 33 15.25 -1.49 -5.36
N TYR A 34 15.33 -2.80 -5.13
CA TYR A 34 16.60 -3.53 -5.20
C TYR A 34 17.01 -3.90 -6.63
N PHE A 35 16.04 -4.02 -7.54
CA PHE A 35 16.26 -4.65 -8.86
C PHE A 35 16.34 -3.65 -10.01
N VAL A 36 15.75 -2.47 -9.85
CA VAL A 36 15.69 -1.45 -10.89
C VAL A 36 15.93 -0.06 -10.32
N SER A 37 16.26 0.90 -11.17
CA SER A 37 16.35 2.29 -10.74
C SER A 37 14.98 2.80 -10.24
N SER A 38 14.97 3.75 -9.30
CA SER A 38 13.72 4.39 -8.83
C SER A 38 12.92 5.03 -9.99
N LYS A 39 13.58 5.53 -11.03
CA LYS A 39 12.90 6.06 -12.24
C LYS A 39 12.21 4.93 -13.02
N THR A 40 12.86 3.78 -13.19
CA THR A 40 12.27 2.61 -13.84
C THR A 40 11.06 2.08 -13.05
N LEU A 41 11.17 1.99 -11.73
CA LEU A 41 10.05 1.62 -10.86
C LEU A 41 8.85 2.58 -11.03
N PHE A 42 9.11 3.89 -11.13
CA PHE A 42 8.06 4.87 -11.37
C PHE A 42 7.36 4.66 -12.72
N MET A 43 8.13 4.37 -13.78
CA MET A 43 7.56 4.07 -15.10
C MET A 43 6.70 2.80 -15.11
N ILE A 44 7.06 1.79 -14.31
CA ILE A 44 6.25 0.58 -14.12
C ILE A 44 4.94 0.90 -13.40
N ARG A 45 4.93 1.84 -12.45
CA ARG A 45 3.72 2.22 -11.71
C ARG A 45 2.68 2.96 -12.54
N ILE A 46 3.10 3.70 -13.58
CA ILE A 46 2.18 4.43 -14.48
C ILE A 46 1.06 3.52 -15.02
N PRO A 47 1.36 2.41 -15.72
CA PRO A 47 0.31 1.53 -16.24
C PRO A 47 -0.52 0.87 -15.13
N LEU A 48 0.06 0.55 -13.96
CA LEU A 48 -0.71 -0.04 -12.83
C LEU A 48 -1.75 0.94 -12.29
N VAL A 49 -1.37 2.20 -12.08
CA VAL A 49 -2.28 3.26 -11.61
C VAL A 49 -3.36 3.54 -12.66
N LEU A 50 -2.99 3.67 -13.93
CA LEU A 50 -3.95 3.92 -15.00
C LEU A 50 -4.94 2.76 -15.17
N TYR A 51 -4.45 1.52 -15.20
CA TYR A 51 -5.31 0.35 -15.35
C TYR A 51 -6.24 0.17 -14.15
N SER A 52 -5.73 0.31 -12.92
CA SER A 52 -6.58 0.24 -11.72
C SER A 52 -7.65 1.33 -11.70
N ALA A 53 -7.34 2.56 -12.15
CA ALA A 53 -8.33 3.62 -12.30
C ALA A 53 -9.42 3.25 -13.31
N ILE A 54 -9.04 2.74 -14.49
CA ILE A 54 -9.98 2.32 -15.55
C ILE A 54 -10.93 1.24 -15.02
N VAL A 55 -10.39 0.21 -14.37
CA VAL A 55 -11.19 -0.89 -13.80
C VAL A 55 -12.13 -0.38 -12.71
N MET A 56 -11.65 0.48 -11.80
CA MET A 56 -12.48 1.04 -10.72
C MET A 56 -13.69 1.78 -11.28
N TRP A 57 -13.46 2.69 -12.23
CA TRP A 57 -14.54 3.49 -12.80
C TRP A 57 -15.47 2.66 -13.67
N ALA A 58 -14.95 1.68 -14.42
CA ALA A 58 -15.77 0.79 -15.21
C ALA A 58 -16.67 -0.09 -14.32
N ASP A 59 -16.17 -0.66 -13.22
CA ASP A 59 -16.97 -1.45 -12.27
C ASP A 59 -18.07 -0.60 -11.61
N ILE A 60 -17.76 0.65 -11.21
CA ILE A 60 -18.76 1.59 -10.67
C ILE A 60 -19.84 1.90 -11.71
N ILE A 61 -19.46 2.30 -12.93
CA ILE A 61 -20.40 2.65 -14.00
C ILE A 61 -21.25 1.44 -14.39
N TYR A 62 -20.63 0.27 -14.52
CA TYR A 62 -21.31 -0.98 -14.85
C TYR A 62 -22.32 -1.38 -13.77
N SER A 63 -21.96 -1.22 -12.49
CA SER A 63 -22.88 -1.45 -11.37
C SER A 63 -24.07 -0.49 -11.38
N ILE A 64 -23.87 0.78 -11.76
CA ILE A 64 -24.97 1.74 -11.93
C ILE A 64 -25.90 1.30 -13.06
N GLN A 65 -25.35 0.89 -14.21
CA GLN A 65 -26.14 0.46 -15.36
C GLN A 65 -27.00 -0.77 -15.07
N ARG A 66 -26.57 -1.65 -14.17
CA ARG A 66 -27.31 -2.83 -13.72
C ARG A 66 -28.24 -2.58 -12.53
N ASN A 67 -28.29 -1.35 -12.00
CA ASN A 67 -28.98 -1.01 -10.74
C ASN A 67 -28.49 -1.83 -9.54
N GLU A 68 -27.19 -2.13 -9.49
CA GLU A 68 -26.54 -2.92 -8.43
C GLU A 68 -25.64 -2.05 -7.53
N ILE A 69 -25.71 -0.72 -7.68
CA ILE A 69 -24.86 0.22 -6.95
C ILE A 69 -25.11 0.21 -5.43
N ASP A 70 -26.33 -0.10 -5.00
CA ASP A 70 -26.71 -0.16 -3.58
C ASP A 70 -25.94 -1.26 -2.83
N HIS A 71 -25.57 -2.33 -3.54
CA HIS A 71 -24.75 -3.43 -3.00
C HIS A 71 -23.26 -3.24 -3.27
N TYR A 72 -22.83 -2.12 -3.86
CA TYR A 72 -21.45 -1.94 -4.29
C TYR A 72 -20.46 -2.08 -3.15
N PHE A 73 -20.73 -1.38 -2.05
CA PHE A 73 -19.90 -1.39 -0.86
C PHE A 73 -20.17 -2.58 0.07
N ALA A 74 -21.06 -3.51 -0.30
CA ALA A 74 -21.25 -4.74 0.46
C ALA A 74 -20.08 -5.71 0.27
N TYR A 75 -19.45 -5.73 -0.91
CA TYR A 75 -18.46 -6.75 -1.28
C TYR A 75 -17.04 -6.42 -0.82
N PHE A 76 -16.42 -7.33 -0.07
CA PHE A 76 -15.01 -7.23 0.36
C PHE A 76 -14.02 -7.08 -0.79
N THR A 77 -14.29 -7.74 -1.92
CA THR A 77 -13.46 -7.64 -3.13
C THR A 77 -13.34 -6.20 -3.59
N ARG A 78 -14.45 -5.44 -3.60
CA ARG A 78 -14.48 -4.04 -4.00
C ARG A 78 -13.71 -3.17 -3.01
N PHE A 79 -13.85 -3.39 -1.70
CA PHE A 79 -13.00 -2.72 -0.71
C PHE A 79 -11.51 -3.01 -0.88
N THR A 80 -11.15 -4.27 -1.17
CA THR A 80 -9.77 -4.68 -1.41
C THR A 80 -9.20 -4.01 -2.66
N PHE A 81 -10.01 -3.90 -3.72
CA PHE A 81 -9.65 -3.21 -4.95
C PHE A 81 -9.45 -1.70 -4.74
N ILE A 82 -10.40 -1.04 -4.07
CA ILE A 82 -10.31 0.39 -3.71
C ILE A 82 -9.05 0.63 -2.87
N GLY A 83 -8.76 -0.23 -1.90
CA GLY A 83 -7.57 -0.14 -1.08
C GLY A 83 -6.27 -0.25 -1.90
N LEU A 84 -6.21 -1.21 -2.84
CA LEU A 84 -5.07 -1.35 -3.74
C LEU A 84 -4.89 -0.13 -4.64
N HIS A 85 -5.97 0.37 -5.23
CA HIS A 85 -5.94 1.57 -6.07
C HIS A 85 -5.49 2.79 -5.27
N ALA A 86 -6.03 3.01 -4.07
CA ALA A 86 -5.63 4.08 -3.18
C ALA A 86 -4.12 3.99 -2.84
N TYR A 87 -3.61 2.80 -2.51
CA TYR A 87 -2.19 2.58 -2.26
C TYR A 87 -1.33 2.96 -3.49
N LEU A 88 -1.72 2.49 -4.69
CA LEU A 88 -0.99 2.75 -5.92
C LEU A 88 -0.93 4.26 -6.23
N VAL A 89 -2.07 4.96 -6.12
CA VAL A 89 -2.15 6.41 -6.34
C VAL A 89 -1.31 7.18 -5.32
N THR A 90 -1.46 6.88 -4.01
CA THR A 90 -0.68 7.55 -2.97
C THR A 90 0.81 7.33 -3.17
N THR A 91 1.23 6.08 -3.41
CA THR A 91 2.63 5.74 -3.68
C THR A 91 3.14 6.45 -4.91
N PHE A 92 2.36 6.50 -6.00
CA PHE A 92 2.71 7.19 -7.23
C PHE A 92 2.94 8.69 -7.01
N CYS A 93 2.05 9.36 -6.28
CA CYS A 93 2.17 10.79 -5.96
C CYS A 93 3.43 11.08 -5.15
N HIS A 94 3.71 10.31 -4.10
CA HIS A 94 4.93 10.46 -3.31
C HIS A 94 6.19 10.12 -4.10
N HIS A 95 6.14 9.11 -4.98
CA HIS A 95 7.24 8.71 -5.85
C HIS A 95 7.58 9.81 -6.88
N TYR A 96 6.57 10.41 -7.50
CA TYR A 96 6.76 11.55 -8.39
C TYR A 96 7.49 12.71 -7.69
N ARG A 97 7.06 13.06 -6.46
CA ARG A 97 7.71 14.10 -5.65
C ARG A 97 9.15 13.73 -5.30
N TYR A 98 9.41 12.48 -4.92
CA TYR A 98 10.75 11.98 -4.64
C TYR A 98 11.70 12.13 -5.85
N LEU A 99 11.21 11.87 -7.07
CA LEU A 99 12.02 12.03 -8.29
C LEU A 99 12.27 13.50 -8.69
N ARG A 100 11.41 14.42 -8.27
CA ARG A 100 11.56 15.87 -8.53
C ARG A 100 12.47 16.57 -7.52
N CYS A 101 12.66 15.99 -6.33
CA CYS A 101 13.53 16.56 -5.30
C CYS A 101 15.02 16.32 -5.61
N GLN A 102 15.83 17.37 -5.52
CA GLN A 102 17.29 17.31 -5.54
C GLN A 102 17.84 18.01 -4.29
N PRO A 103 18.66 17.32 -3.46
CA PRO A 103 18.99 15.89 -3.54
C PRO A 103 17.75 14.99 -3.36
N LYS A 104 17.83 13.75 -3.87
CA LYS A 104 16.74 12.77 -3.69
C LYS A 104 16.48 12.57 -2.20
N HIS A 105 15.26 12.87 -1.77
CA HIS A 105 14.85 12.82 -0.37
C HIS A 105 13.34 12.60 -0.31
N PRO A 106 12.81 11.68 0.51
CA PRO A 106 11.38 11.38 0.59
C PRO A 106 10.62 12.42 1.45
N ALA A 107 10.94 13.71 1.30
CA ALA A 107 10.38 14.82 2.08
C ALA A 107 8.85 14.83 2.12
N SER A 108 8.18 14.37 1.06
CA SER A 108 6.71 14.32 1.02
C SER A 108 6.09 13.38 2.05
N PHE A 109 6.78 12.29 2.44
CA PHE A 109 6.34 11.40 3.52
C PHE A 109 6.82 11.89 4.89
N LEU A 110 8.02 12.47 4.95
CA LEU A 110 8.60 12.94 6.22
C LEU A 110 7.90 14.20 6.74
N ASN A 111 7.44 15.08 5.84
CA ASN A 111 6.80 16.34 6.22
C ASN A 111 5.27 16.25 6.34
N GLN A 112 4.65 15.09 6.09
CA GLN A 112 3.22 14.90 6.31
C GLN A 112 2.92 14.44 7.72
N SER A 113 1.66 14.54 8.14
CA SER A 113 1.25 14.07 9.47
C SER A 113 1.55 12.58 9.66
N SER A 114 2.03 12.21 10.86
CA SER A 114 2.36 10.83 11.19
C SER A 114 1.15 9.89 11.06
N ILE A 115 -0.07 10.39 11.26
CA ILE A 115 -1.30 9.62 11.07
C ILE A 115 -1.44 9.12 9.62
N LEU A 116 -1.14 9.96 8.62
CA LEU A 116 -1.18 9.55 7.22
C LEU A 116 -0.11 8.50 6.90
N ASN A 117 1.09 8.62 7.51
CA ASN A 117 2.11 7.57 7.42
C ASN A 117 1.63 6.25 8.03
N TYR A 118 0.96 6.29 9.19
CA TYR A 118 0.41 5.09 9.83
C TYR A 118 -0.68 4.44 8.98
N LEU A 119 -1.58 5.23 8.40
CA LEU A 119 -2.62 4.76 7.48
C LEU A 119 -2.02 4.16 6.21
N TYR A 120 -0.96 4.76 5.67
CA TYR A 120 -0.24 4.24 4.51
C TYR A 120 0.38 2.86 4.80
N VAL A 121 1.05 2.72 5.95
CA VAL A 121 1.61 1.43 6.39
C VAL A 121 0.50 0.40 6.62
N PHE A 122 -0.59 0.78 7.29
CA PHE A 122 -1.74 -0.08 7.48
C PHE A 122 -2.33 -0.55 6.14
N LEU A 123 -2.55 0.38 5.22
CA LEU A 123 -3.05 0.10 3.87
C LEU A 123 -2.14 -0.86 3.13
N TYR A 124 -0.82 -0.69 3.21
CA TYR A 124 0.13 -1.63 2.60
C TYR A 124 -0.05 -3.06 3.13
N HIS A 125 -0.18 -3.23 4.45
CA HIS A 125 -0.34 -4.55 5.06
C HIS A 125 -1.66 -5.22 4.67
N THR A 126 -2.74 -4.46 4.53
CA THR A 126 -4.04 -5.00 4.09
C THR A 126 -3.99 -5.38 2.61
N ILE A 127 -3.45 -4.53 1.73
CA ILE A 127 -3.45 -4.81 0.29
C ILE A 127 -2.59 -6.02 -0.07
N VAL A 128 -1.42 -6.20 0.53
CA VAL A 128 -0.56 -7.37 0.23
C VAL A 128 -1.20 -8.67 0.72
N THR A 129 -1.95 -8.63 1.82
CA THR A 129 -2.62 -9.81 2.38
C THR A 129 -3.89 -10.16 1.61
N TYR A 130 -4.77 -9.18 1.42
CA TYR A 130 -6.11 -9.44 0.87
C TYR A 130 -6.11 -9.65 -0.64
N ASN A 131 -5.17 -9.08 -1.40
CA ASN A 131 -5.06 -9.36 -2.83
C ASN A 131 -4.45 -10.74 -3.14
N ILE A 132 -4.08 -11.54 -2.12
CA ILE A 132 -3.92 -13.00 -2.26
C ILE A 132 -5.19 -13.73 -1.84
N LEU A 133 -5.79 -13.32 -0.72
CA LEU A 133 -6.98 -13.98 -0.18
C LEU A 133 -8.18 -13.91 -1.13
N THR A 134 -8.53 -12.72 -1.63
CA THR A 134 -9.76 -12.52 -2.42
C THR A 134 -9.74 -13.27 -3.74
N PRO A 135 -8.63 -13.34 -4.52
CA PRO A 135 -8.60 -14.16 -5.72
C PRO A 135 -8.67 -15.65 -5.38
N THR A 136 -7.97 -16.11 -4.32
CA THR A 136 -8.04 -17.52 -3.91
C THR A 136 -9.46 -17.94 -3.55
N VAL A 137 -10.15 -17.16 -2.70
CA VAL A 137 -11.54 -17.44 -2.31
C VAL A 137 -12.47 -17.40 -3.53
N TYR A 138 -12.33 -16.38 -4.39
CA TYR A 138 -13.15 -16.26 -5.58
C TYR A 138 -12.98 -17.47 -6.51
N TRP A 139 -11.75 -17.79 -6.90
CA TRP A 139 -11.50 -18.87 -7.85
C TRP A 139 -11.85 -20.24 -7.28
N ALA A 140 -11.67 -20.45 -5.98
CA ALA A 140 -12.01 -21.71 -5.32
C ALA A 140 -13.52 -21.91 -5.10
N LEU A 141 -14.27 -20.84 -4.77
CA LEU A 141 -15.64 -20.96 -4.27
C LEU A 141 -16.70 -20.23 -5.10
N LEU A 142 -16.37 -19.11 -5.74
CA LEU A 142 -17.35 -18.20 -6.35
C LEU A 142 -17.28 -18.15 -7.88
N SER A 143 -16.17 -18.60 -8.48
CA SER A 143 -15.98 -18.57 -9.94
C SER A 143 -17.04 -19.38 -10.69
N GLY A 144 -17.65 -20.38 -10.04
CA GLY A 144 -18.76 -21.15 -10.60
C GLY A 144 -19.96 -20.29 -11.00
N VAL A 145 -20.15 -19.11 -10.38
CA VAL A 145 -21.21 -18.18 -10.77
C VAL A 145 -20.98 -17.67 -12.19
N ILE A 146 -19.79 -17.15 -12.50
CA ILE A 146 -19.49 -16.62 -13.84
C ILE A 146 -19.24 -17.73 -14.87
N LEU A 147 -18.64 -18.85 -14.46
CA LEU A 147 -18.28 -19.95 -15.35
C LEU A 147 -19.49 -20.68 -15.93
N ASN A 148 -20.61 -20.70 -15.18
CA ASN A 148 -21.82 -21.42 -15.56
C ASN A 148 -22.96 -20.48 -15.97
N ASP A 149 -22.75 -19.17 -15.96
CA ASP A 149 -23.75 -18.19 -16.40
C ASP A 149 -23.68 -18.02 -17.92
N GLU A 150 -24.64 -18.64 -18.63
CA GLU A 150 -24.77 -18.54 -20.09
C GLU A 150 -25.04 -17.10 -20.56
N GLN A 151 -25.48 -16.21 -19.67
CA GLN A 151 -25.76 -14.81 -19.96
C GLN A 151 -24.61 -13.87 -19.59
N ALA A 152 -23.50 -14.40 -19.06
CA ALA A 152 -22.33 -13.61 -18.71
C ALA A 152 -21.77 -12.87 -19.94
N THR A 153 -21.73 -11.54 -19.86
CA THR A 153 -21.20 -10.70 -20.93
C THR A 153 -19.66 -10.66 -20.88
N SER A 154 -19.04 -10.19 -21.96
CA SER A 154 -17.59 -9.96 -21.97
C SER A 154 -17.14 -8.94 -20.91
N VAL A 155 -18.02 -8.00 -20.53
CA VAL A 155 -17.74 -7.03 -19.48
C VAL A 155 -17.75 -7.70 -18.11
N ASP A 156 -18.70 -8.59 -17.83
CA ASP A 156 -18.74 -9.36 -16.57
C ASP A 156 -17.43 -10.15 -16.37
N TRP A 157 -16.99 -10.84 -17.42
CA TRP A 157 -15.72 -11.56 -17.42
C TRP A 157 -14.52 -10.64 -17.21
N TRP A 158 -14.47 -9.51 -17.91
CA TRP A 158 -13.37 -8.57 -17.77
C TRP A 158 -13.32 -7.94 -16.37
N VAL A 159 -14.46 -7.56 -15.79
CA VAL A 159 -14.53 -7.03 -14.41
C VAL A 159 -14.11 -8.10 -13.41
N ALA A 160 -14.62 -9.33 -13.52
CA ALA A 160 -14.26 -10.43 -12.63
C ALA A 160 -12.75 -10.74 -12.68
N VAL A 161 -12.18 -10.88 -13.88
CA VAL A 161 -10.73 -11.09 -14.04
C VAL A 161 -9.94 -9.89 -13.54
N SER A 162 -10.43 -8.67 -13.70
CA SER A 162 -9.72 -7.47 -13.24
C SER A 162 -9.72 -7.33 -11.71
N LEU A 163 -10.85 -7.61 -11.06
CA LEU A 163 -10.99 -7.53 -9.60
C LEU A 163 -10.25 -8.65 -8.87
N HIS A 164 -10.01 -9.80 -9.52
CA HIS A 164 -9.37 -10.96 -8.91
C HIS A 164 -7.97 -11.28 -9.48
N GLY A 165 -7.83 -11.40 -10.79
CA GLY A 165 -6.56 -11.73 -11.45
C GLY A 165 -5.62 -10.54 -11.52
N SER A 166 -6.09 -9.42 -12.08
CA SER A 166 -5.23 -8.25 -12.27
C SER A 166 -4.82 -7.60 -10.95
N THR A 167 -5.67 -7.63 -9.93
CA THR A 167 -5.31 -7.18 -8.57
C THR A 167 -4.14 -7.96 -7.97
N PHE A 168 -4.15 -9.29 -8.09
CA PHE A 168 -3.04 -10.13 -7.68
C PHE A 168 -1.75 -9.75 -8.44
N LEU A 169 -1.84 -9.56 -9.77
CA LEU A 169 -0.69 -9.16 -10.59
C LEU A 169 -0.13 -7.78 -10.21
N MET A 170 -1.00 -6.79 -9.99
CA MET A 170 -0.60 -5.45 -9.56
C MET A 170 0.06 -5.50 -8.19
N MET A 171 -0.51 -6.24 -7.24
CA MET A 171 0.05 -6.41 -5.90
C MET A 171 1.40 -7.12 -5.93
N ILE A 172 1.54 -8.24 -6.65
CA ILE A 172 2.81 -8.97 -6.68
C ILE A 172 3.92 -8.16 -7.36
N THR A 173 3.57 -7.34 -8.36
CA THR A 173 4.50 -6.39 -8.98
C THR A 173 5.02 -5.40 -7.94
N GLU A 174 4.14 -4.81 -7.12
CA GLU A 174 4.56 -3.90 -6.04
C GLU A 174 5.40 -4.60 -4.97
N VAL A 175 5.04 -5.82 -4.58
CA VAL A 175 5.80 -6.60 -3.59
C VAL A 175 7.20 -6.91 -4.11
N ILE A 176 7.34 -7.41 -5.34
CA ILE A 176 8.63 -7.79 -5.90
C ILE A 176 9.49 -6.54 -6.19
N MET A 177 8.90 -5.51 -6.78
CA MET A 177 9.67 -4.39 -7.31
C MET A 177 9.99 -3.30 -6.28
N SER A 178 9.22 -3.13 -5.20
CA SER A 178 9.51 -2.13 -4.16
C SER A 178 10.37 -2.70 -3.02
N ARG A 179 10.92 -1.83 -2.15
CA ARG A 179 11.63 -2.25 -0.92
C ARG A 179 10.75 -2.24 0.33
N MET A 180 9.44 -2.00 0.20
CA MET A 180 8.50 -1.97 1.33
C MET A 180 8.54 -3.26 2.15
N ILE A 181 8.31 -3.18 3.46
CA ILE A 181 8.43 -4.31 4.39
C ILE A 181 7.14 -4.59 5.15
N ILE A 182 7.02 -5.83 5.65
CA ILE A 182 5.91 -6.26 6.49
C ILE A 182 6.37 -6.41 7.94
N TYR A 183 5.62 -5.81 8.86
CA TYR A 183 5.80 -5.96 10.29
C TYR A 183 4.94 -7.11 10.81
N LYS A 184 5.58 -8.15 11.37
CA LYS A 184 4.91 -9.35 11.90
C LYS A 184 3.69 -9.05 12.79
N ARG A 185 3.75 -8.00 13.61
CA ARG A 185 2.70 -7.62 14.57
C ARG A 185 1.45 -7.03 13.90
N MET A 186 1.56 -6.55 12.67
CA MET A 186 0.42 -6.04 11.89
C MET A 186 -0.57 -7.15 11.50
N VAL A 187 -0.21 -8.44 11.68
CA VAL A 187 -1.15 -9.56 11.52
C VAL A 187 -2.41 -9.36 12.36
N VAL A 188 -2.31 -8.77 13.56
CA VAL A 188 -3.46 -8.52 14.43
C VAL A 188 -4.39 -7.49 13.81
N VAL A 189 -3.86 -6.38 13.28
CA VAL A 189 -4.68 -5.31 12.68
C VAL A 189 -5.33 -5.78 11.39
N VAL A 190 -4.58 -6.51 10.56
CA VAL A 190 -5.12 -7.16 9.35
C VAL A 190 -6.23 -8.13 9.75
N PHE A 191 -5.99 -9.06 10.67
CA PHE A 191 -7.00 -10.00 11.14
C PHE A 191 -8.25 -9.31 11.73
N CYS A 192 -8.09 -8.27 12.55
CA CYS A 192 -9.20 -7.49 13.07
C CYS A 192 -9.99 -6.80 11.96
N THR A 193 -9.34 -6.35 10.88
CA THR A 193 -10.03 -5.69 9.75
C THR A 193 -10.98 -6.65 9.04
N VAL A 194 -10.56 -7.89 8.76
CA VAL A 194 -11.46 -8.89 8.18
C VAL A 194 -12.55 -9.31 9.16
N LEU A 195 -12.26 -9.38 10.46
CA LEU A 195 -13.29 -9.66 11.47
C LEU A 195 -14.37 -8.58 11.50
N THR A 196 -13.98 -7.31 11.44
CA THR A 196 -14.92 -6.18 11.33
C THR A 196 -15.78 -6.30 10.07
N TYR A 197 -15.19 -6.68 8.94
CA TYR A 197 -15.97 -6.95 7.73
C TYR A 197 -16.94 -8.13 7.92
N MET A 198 -16.53 -9.19 8.60
CA MET A 198 -17.44 -10.32 8.89
C MET A 198 -18.62 -9.88 9.75
N VAL A 199 -18.42 -8.98 10.72
CA VAL A 199 -19.54 -8.39 11.49
C VAL A 199 -20.43 -7.55 10.58
N LEU A 200 -19.85 -6.79 9.65
CA LEU A 200 -20.60 -5.99 8.68
C LEU A 200 -21.55 -6.86 7.83
N THR A 201 -21.16 -8.08 7.43
CA THR A 201 -22.06 -8.94 6.64
C THR A 201 -23.31 -9.36 7.43
N PHE A 202 -23.22 -9.55 8.74
CA PHE A 202 -24.39 -9.78 9.59
C PHE A 202 -25.28 -8.54 9.70
N ILE A 203 -24.69 -7.35 9.76
CA ILE A 203 -25.44 -6.08 9.78
C ILE A 203 -26.20 -5.92 8.47
N ILE A 204 -25.55 -6.20 7.33
CA ILE A 204 -26.19 -6.19 6.00
C ILE A 204 -27.35 -7.18 5.97
N TYR A 205 -27.15 -8.43 6.41
CA TYR A 205 -28.24 -9.41 6.46
C TYR A 205 -29.39 -8.95 7.37
N ALA A 206 -29.09 -8.35 8.51
CA ALA A 206 -30.11 -7.85 9.42
C ALA A 206 -30.97 -6.74 8.77
N SER A 207 -30.36 -5.87 7.95
CA SER A 207 -31.01 -4.77 7.23
C SER A 207 -31.73 -5.25 5.96
N GLU A 208 -30.99 -5.88 5.05
CA GLU A 208 -31.39 -6.14 3.65
C GLU A 208 -31.89 -7.57 3.42
N LYS A 209 -31.82 -8.44 4.43
CA LYS A 209 -32.27 -9.85 4.39
C LYS A 209 -31.59 -10.72 3.33
N TRP A 210 -30.39 -10.35 2.87
CA TRP A 210 -29.56 -11.17 1.99
C TRP A 210 -28.13 -11.30 2.53
N TRP A 211 -27.47 -12.40 2.18
CA TRP A 211 -26.08 -12.66 2.54
C TRP A 211 -25.14 -12.25 1.42
N VAL A 212 -24.13 -11.44 1.75
CA VAL A 212 -23.13 -10.95 0.78
C VAL A 212 -22.45 -12.08 0.01
N TYR A 213 -22.21 -13.20 0.68
CA TYR A 213 -21.62 -14.39 0.09
C TYR A 213 -22.41 -15.63 0.48
N SER A 214 -22.70 -16.50 -0.48
CA SER A 214 -23.43 -17.75 -0.24
C SER A 214 -22.71 -18.67 0.75
N PHE A 215 -21.38 -18.70 0.77
CA PHE A 215 -20.65 -19.52 1.76
C PHE A 215 -20.69 -18.96 3.20
N LEU A 216 -21.13 -17.70 3.38
CA LEU A 216 -21.36 -17.09 4.71
C LEU A 216 -22.82 -17.15 5.15
N ASP A 217 -23.68 -17.80 4.37
CA ASP A 217 -25.10 -17.88 4.64
C ASP A 217 -25.41 -18.85 5.78
N TRP A 218 -25.78 -18.29 6.94
CA TRP A 218 -26.16 -19.05 8.12
C TRP A 218 -27.49 -19.81 7.99
N SER A 219 -28.30 -19.54 6.96
CA SER A 219 -29.49 -20.34 6.68
C SER A 219 -29.16 -21.79 6.31
N GLN A 220 -27.91 -22.06 5.89
CA GLN A 220 -27.39 -23.41 5.65
C GLN A 220 -27.11 -24.19 6.94
N GLY A 221 -27.30 -23.56 8.11
CA GLY A 221 -27.09 -24.16 9.42
C GLY A 221 -25.64 -24.10 9.90
N ALA A 222 -25.33 -24.89 10.93
CA ALA A 222 -24.06 -24.82 11.64
C ALA A 222 -22.83 -25.16 10.78
N SER A 223 -23.01 -25.85 9.65
CA SER A 223 -21.94 -26.14 8.68
C SER A 223 -21.30 -24.87 8.11
N CYS A 224 -22.04 -23.76 8.01
CA CYS A 224 -21.52 -22.47 7.56
C CYS A 224 -20.37 -21.95 8.44
N SER A 225 -20.35 -22.29 9.74
CA SER A 225 -19.28 -21.88 10.65
C SER A 225 -17.88 -22.33 10.20
N ILE A 226 -17.80 -23.44 9.46
CA ILE A 226 -16.54 -23.94 8.88
C ILE A 226 -15.92 -22.90 7.95
N TRP A 227 -16.74 -22.20 7.15
CA TRP A 227 -16.24 -21.17 6.22
C TRP A 227 -15.69 -19.94 6.93
N TYR A 228 -16.31 -19.52 8.04
CA TYR A 228 -15.77 -18.44 8.87
C TYR A 228 -14.39 -18.81 9.44
N ILE A 229 -14.24 -20.02 9.95
CA ILE A 229 -12.95 -20.53 10.44
C ILE A 229 -11.94 -20.64 9.29
N ALA A 230 -12.35 -21.16 8.14
CA ALA A 230 -11.49 -21.31 6.98
C ALA A 230 -10.96 -19.96 6.47
N VAL A 231 -11.81 -18.92 6.39
CA VAL A 231 -11.38 -17.57 5.98
C VAL A 231 -10.46 -16.96 7.04
N ALA A 232 -10.79 -17.09 8.33
CA ALA A 232 -9.96 -16.59 9.43
C ALA A 232 -8.54 -17.19 9.38
N VAL A 233 -8.43 -18.50 9.21
CA VAL A 233 -7.14 -19.20 9.05
C VAL A 233 -6.42 -18.75 7.78
N SER A 234 -7.15 -18.65 6.65
CA SER A 234 -6.57 -18.25 5.36
C SER A 234 -5.96 -16.85 5.39
N VAL A 235 -6.56 -15.89 6.10
CA VAL A 235 -6.02 -14.54 6.27
C VAL A 235 -4.65 -14.59 6.95
N ILE A 236 -4.53 -15.37 8.03
CA ILE A 236 -3.28 -15.53 8.77
C ILE A 236 -2.22 -16.20 7.89
N LEU A 237 -2.59 -17.26 7.17
CA LEU A 237 -1.69 -17.94 6.24
C LEU A 237 -1.21 -17.02 5.12
N CYS A 238 -2.10 -16.24 4.49
CA CYS A 238 -1.75 -15.27 3.46
C CYS A 238 -0.79 -14.20 3.99
N PHE A 239 -1.00 -13.72 5.22
CA PHE A 239 -0.12 -12.73 5.85
C PHE A 239 1.30 -13.28 6.05
N PHE A 240 1.43 -14.50 6.59
CA PHE A 240 2.75 -15.10 6.81
C PHE A 240 3.43 -15.55 5.52
N LEU A 241 2.65 -15.95 4.51
CA LEU A 241 3.16 -16.17 3.16
C LEU A 241 3.79 -14.89 2.61
N GLN A 242 3.09 -13.76 2.71
CA GLN A 242 3.62 -12.47 2.27
C GLN A 242 4.87 -12.07 3.04
N LEU A 243 4.88 -12.24 4.36
CA LEU A 243 6.07 -12.01 5.17
C LEU A 243 7.28 -12.83 4.66
N GLY A 244 7.06 -14.09 4.26
CA GLY A 244 8.08 -14.95 3.65
C GLY A 244 8.56 -14.43 2.30
N ILE A 245 7.65 -14.01 1.41
CA ILE A 245 7.98 -13.41 0.10
C ILE A 245 8.84 -12.16 0.28
N HIS A 246 8.50 -11.29 1.23
CA HIS A 246 9.27 -10.08 1.52
C HIS A 246 10.67 -10.39 2.03
N ALA A 247 10.79 -11.33 2.97
CA ALA A 247 12.09 -11.76 3.50
C ALA A 247 12.97 -12.38 2.41
N LEU A 248 12.39 -13.18 1.51
CA LEU A 248 13.10 -13.75 0.37
C LEU A 248 13.58 -12.65 -0.59
N ARG A 249 12.70 -11.72 -0.95
CA ARG A 249 13.03 -10.58 -1.82
C ARG A 249 14.16 -9.73 -1.22
N GLU A 250 14.10 -9.39 0.06
CA GLU A 250 15.18 -8.64 0.74
C GLU A 250 16.50 -9.41 0.71
N LYS A 251 16.48 -10.73 0.98
CA LYS A 251 17.68 -11.57 0.93
C LYS A 251 18.30 -11.62 -0.48
N ILE A 252 17.47 -11.66 -1.52
CA ILE A 252 17.95 -11.65 -2.92
C ILE A 252 18.47 -10.25 -3.26
N GLY A 253 17.71 -9.20 -2.96
CA GLY A 253 18.06 -7.81 -3.28
C GLY A 253 19.35 -7.33 -2.60
N ALA A 254 19.57 -7.72 -1.34
CA ALA A 254 20.80 -7.42 -0.62
C ALA A 254 22.05 -8.05 -1.27
N LYS A 255 21.91 -9.22 -1.91
CA LYS A 255 23.02 -9.85 -2.63
C LYS A 255 23.34 -9.16 -3.95
N CYS A 256 22.32 -8.68 -4.66
CA CYS A 256 22.52 -8.00 -5.94
C CYS A 256 23.20 -6.64 -5.78
N HIS A 257 22.91 -5.90 -4.70
CA HIS A 257 23.47 -4.56 -4.50
C HIS A 257 24.97 -4.56 -4.14
N VAL A 258 25.48 -5.64 -3.53
CA VAL A 258 26.90 -5.75 -3.14
C VAL A 258 27.82 -5.89 -4.35
N VAL A 259 27.31 -6.39 -5.48
CA VAL A 259 28.12 -6.64 -6.68
C VAL A 259 28.51 -5.35 -7.42
N ASP A 260 27.68 -4.31 -7.36
CA ASP A 260 27.96 -3.04 -8.05
C ASP A 260 29.04 -2.19 -7.34
N ASP A 261 29.23 -2.35 -6.03
CA ASP A 261 30.20 -1.55 -5.27
C ASP A 261 31.64 -2.08 -5.41
N ASP A 262 31.82 -3.37 -5.71
CA ASP A 262 33.16 -4.01 -5.84
C ASP A 262 33.82 -3.75 -7.20
N GLU A 263 33.04 -3.45 -8.26
CA GLU A 263 33.57 -3.10 -9.59
C GLU A 263 34.01 -1.64 -9.74
N THR A 264 33.79 -0.79 -8.72
CA THR A 264 34.12 0.65 -8.79
C THR A 264 35.29 1.06 -7.88
N ILE A 265 36.15 0.11 -7.48
CA ILE A 265 37.49 0.44 -6.98
C ILE A 265 38.39 0.65 -8.22
N MET A 266 38.16 1.75 -8.94
CA MET A 266 39.23 2.32 -9.76
C MET A 266 40.33 2.72 -8.78
N PRO A 267 41.59 2.27 -8.96
CA PRO A 267 42.67 2.61 -8.05
C PRO A 267 42.71 4.12 -7.90
N THR A 268 42.61 4.58 -6.65
CA THR A 268 42.77 5.99 -6.32
C THR A 268 44.09 6.48 -6.92
N PRO A 269 44.13 7.66 -7.57
CA PRO A 269 45.35 8.23 -8.18
C PRO A 269 46.58 8.26 -7.24
N SER A 270 46.35 8.20 -5.92
CA SER A 270 47.41 8.09 -4.91
C SER A 270 48.22 6.79 -4.94
N GLU A 271 47.77 5.74 -5.62
CA GLU A 271 48.58 4.52 -5.84
C GLU A 271 49.46 4.61 -7.09
N GLU A 272 49.04 5.35 -8.13
CA GLU A 272 49.91 5.73 -9.25
C GLU A 272 50.96 6.77 -8.82
N GLU A 273 50.60 7.71 -7.95
CA GLU A 273 51.51 8.74 -7.44
C GLU A 273 52.59 8.15 -6.50
N LYS A 274 52.28 7.05 -5.79
CA LYS A 274 53.29 6.28 -5.02
C LYS A 274 54.22 5.43 -5.89
N ALA A 275 53.80 5.06 -7.10
CA ALA A 275 54.65 4.34 -8.05
C ALA A 275 55.67 5.26 -8.77
N TYR A 276 55.43 6.58 -8.80
CA TYR A 276 56.26 7.55 -9.52
C TYR A 276 56.88 8.67 -8.67
N GLY A 277 56.54 8.80 -7.38
CA GLY A 277 56.71 10.07 -6.66
C GLY A 277 57.44 10.07 -5.31
N ILE A 278 58.11 9.00 -4.87
CA ILE A 278 58.87 9.03 -3.60
C ILE A 278 60.35 9.30 -3.90
N ASP A 279 60.72 10.58 -4.06
CA ASP A 279 62.10 11.01 -3.73
C ASP A 279 62.30 12.51 -3.43
N LYS A 280 61.25 13.33 -3.25
CA LYS A 280 61.46 14.75 -2.93
C LYS A 280 60.46 15.33 -1.93
N LEU A 281 61.04 16.03 -0.93
CA LEU A 281 60.45 16.94 0.08
C LEU A 281 59.92 16.21 1.32
N LYS A 282 60.59 16.14 2.48
CA LYS A 282 61.46 17.08 3.23
C LYS A 282 60.83 18.44 3.56
N GLY A 283 60.23 18.50 4.75
CA GLY A 283 60.37 19.61 5.70
C GLY A 283 59.30 20.70 5.67
N SER A 284 58.53 20.81 6.75
CA SER A 284 58.48 22.01 7.61
C SER A 284 57.30 21.87 8.56
N ASP A 285 57.62 21.72 9.84
CA ASP A 285 56.74 22.05 10.96
C ASP A 285 56.31 23.53 10.85
N ASP A 286 55.07 23.85 11.22
CA ASP A 286 54.85 24.98 12.13
C ASP A 286 53.46 24.98 12.77
N ASP A 287 53.48 25.38 14.04
CA ASP A 287 52.43 25.37 15.03
C ASP A 287 51.34 26.46 14.84
N SER A 288 50.21 26.24 15.53
CA SER A 288 49.64 27.18 16.51
C SER A 288 48.21 27.72 16.32
N HIS A 289 47.52 27.76 17.48
CA HIS A 289 46.51 28.73 17.95
C HIS A 289 45.04 28.60 17.46
N LEU A 290 44.14 28.17 18.37
CA LEU A 290 43.34 28.95 19.34
C LEU A 290 42.11 29.64 18.71
N GLY A 291 40.92 29.35 19.24
CA GLY A 291 39.73 30.18 19.00
C GLY A 291 38.40 29.51 19.28
N GLN A 292 38.04 29.37 20.56
CA GLN A 292 36.65 29.13 20.99
C GLN A 292 35.79 30.39 20.75
N SER A 293 34.56 30.22 20.25
CA SER A 293 33.49 31.22 20.36
C SER A 293 32.14 30.54 20.59
N PRO A 294 31.29 31.02 21.51
CA PRO A 294 30.02 30.40 21.84
C PRO A 294 28.88 30.87 20.91
N HIS A 295 28.12 29.92 20.38
CA HIS A 295 26.89 30.17 19.62
C HIS A 295 25.70 30.39 20.58
N PRO A 296 24.90 31.46 20.42
CA PRO A 296 23.64 31.60 21.14
C PRO A 296 22.50 30.85 20.44
N HIS A 297 21.65 30.25 21.28
CA HIS A 297 20.31 29.76 20.97
C HIS A 297 19.46 30.80 20.22
N GLN A 298 18.79 30.38 19.15
CA GLN A 298 17.57 31.02 18.69
C GLN A 298 16.52 29.97 18.33
N ASP A 299 15.49 29.94 19.18
CA ASP A 299 14.18 29.37 18.93
C ASP A 299 13.54 30.02 17.71
N GLU A 300 13.08 29.23 16.75
CA GLU A 300 12.09 29.70 15.78
C GLU A 300 10.95 28.66 15.65
N LYS A 301 9.95 28.82 16.52
CA LYS A 301 8.63 28.20 16.39
C LYS A 301 7.93 28.82 15.18
N ARG A 302 7.87 28.09 14.06
CA ARG A 302 6.97 28.44 12.95
C ARG A 302 5.55 28.04 13.27
N TYR A 303 4.72 29.06 13.43
CA TYR A 303 3.27 29.04 13.32
C TYR A 303 2.83 28.44 11.97
N TYR A 304 1.97 27.42 12.00
CA TYR A 304 1.09 27.12 10.88
C TYR A 304 -0.25 27.81 11.10
N SER A 305 -0.55 28.80 10.27
CA SER A 305 -1.87 29.42 10.17
C SER A 305 -2.87 28.41 9.62
N GLN A 306 -3.90 28.12 10.39
CA GLN A 306 -5.16 27.57 9.91
C GLN A 306 -5.80 28.59 8.96
N THR A 307 -6.06 28.20 7.73
CA THR A 307 -7.05 28.86 6.87
C THR A 307 -8.23 27.92 6.70
N LEU A 308 -9.30 28.28 7.40
CA LEU A 308 -10.69 27.92 7.14
C LEU A 308 -11.07 28.29 5.70
N VAL A 309 -11.68 27.35 4.98
CA VAL A 309 -12.71 27.64 3.97
C VAL A 309 -13.84 26.64 4.19
N GLU A 310 -14.69 26.97 5.16
CA GLU A 310 -16.09 26.55 5.15
C GLU A 310 -16.86 27.53 4.26
N SER A 311 -17.57 27.03 3.25
CA SER A 311 -18.96 27.38 2.92
C SER A 311 -19.28 27.00 1.47
N SER A 312 -20.13 26.00 1.28
CA SER A 312 -21.35 26.13 0.47
C SER A 312 -22.12 24.81 0.51
N LEU A 313 -22.96 24.68 1.53
CA LEU A 313 -24.03 23.71 1.63
C LEU A 313 -25.33 24.53 1.61
N ALA A 314 -26.01 24.57 0.46
CA ALA A 314 -27.45 24.81 0.37
C ALA A 314 -27.88 24.75 -1.10
N SER A 315 -28.57 23.67 -1.50
CA SER A 315 -29.94 23.74 -2.04
C SER A 315 -30.29 22.47 -2.85
N HIS A 316 -31.54 22.05 -2.66
CA HIS A 316 -32.31 21.09 -3.46
C HIS A 316 -32.05 19.58 -3.25
N ILE A 317 -32.65 19.04 -2.18
CA ILE A 317 -33.28 17.71 -2.24
C ILE A 317 -34.75 17.89 -1.84
N THR A 318 -35.60 17.91 -2.86
CA THR A 318 -37.05 17.87 -2.74
C THR A 318 -37.47 16.42 -2.49
N LEU A 319 -38.18 16.21 -1.38
CA LEU A 319 -38.86 14.97 -1.03
C LEU A 319 -39.96 14.69 -2.06
N GLY A 320 -39.85 13.57 -2.77
CA GLY A 320 -40.91 12.97 -3.58
C GLY A 320 -41.35 11.66 -2.97
N ALA A 321 -42.34 11.70 -2.08
CA ALA A 321 -43.11 10.53 -1.69
C ALA A 321 -44.03 10.15 -2.86
N SER A 322 -43.98 8.90 -3.30
CA SER A 322 -45.05 8.30 -4.11
C SER A 322 -45.23 6.85 -3.69
N SER A 323 -46.35 6.61 -3.01
CA SER A 323 -47.00 5.31 -2.91
C SER A 323 -47.34 4.77 -4.29
N THR A 324 -47.27 3.46 -4.48
CA THR A 324 -48.39 2.68 -5.03
C THR A 324 -48.20 1.21 -4.73
N ASP A 325 -49.26 0.63 -4.17
CA ASP A 325 -49.58 -0.78 -4.04
C ASP A 325 -49.61 -1.54 -5.37
N HIS A 326 -49.82 -2.87 -5.25
CA HIS A 326 -50.18 -3.89 -6.26
C HIS A 326 -48.99 -4.68 -6.84
N LEU A 327 -48.94 -6.03 -6.84
CA LEU A 327 -49.96 -7.07 -6.77
C LEU A 327 -49.37 -8.40 -6.24
N ALA A 328 -50.23 -9.17 -5.58
CA ALA A 328 -50.08 -10.60 -5.37
C ALA A 328 -50.32 -11.37 -6.68
N VAL A 329 -49.50 -12.39 -6.95
CA VAL A 329 -49.86 -13.78 -7.31
C VAL A 329 -48.70 -14.68 -6.89
#